data_AF-A0A067LLY2-F1
#
_entry.id   AF-A0A067LLY2-F1
#
_cell.length_a   1.000
_cell.length_b   1.000
_cell.length_c   1.000
_cell.angle_alpha   90.00
_cell.angle_beta   90.00
_cell.angle_gamma   90.00
#
_symmetry.space_group_name_H-M   'P 1'
#
loop_
_entity.id
_entity.type
_entity.pdbx_description
1 polymer ?
#
loop_
_entity_poly.entity_id
_entity_poly.type
_entity_poly.pdbx_seq_one_letter_code
_entity_poly.pdbx_strand_id
1 'polypeptide(L)'
;MTLQASSCTFGAISYFLLPPKTPRLRRIPATVIRAKVEPSEKSVEIMRKFSEQYARKSGTYFCVDKGVTSVVIKGLAEHKDSLGAPLCPCRHYDDKAAEAGQGFWNCPCVPMRERFIARMPS
;
A
#
# COMPACT_ATOMS: atom_id res chain seq x y z
N MET A 1 30.17 48.11 -28.29
CA MET A 1 30.97 48.25 -29.52
C MET A 1 32.41 47.88 -29.21
N THR A 2 33.13 47.39 -30.22
CA THR A 2 34.52 46.84 -30.26
C THR A 2 34.69 45.33 -30.02
N LEU A 3 34.64 44.65 -31.17
CA LEU A 3 35.26 43.37 -31.53
C LEU A 3 36.79 43.40 -31.30
N GLN A 4 37.41 42.26 -30.93
CA GLN A 4 38.45 41.65 -31.77
C GLN A 4 38.80 40.22 -31.34
N ALA A 5 38.98 39.37 -32.34
CA ALA A 5 39.36 37.97 -32.27
C ALA A 5 40.87 37.78 -32.53
N SER A 6 41.45 36.68 -32.03
CA SER A 6 42.62 35.95 -32.56
C SER A 6 43.00 34.88 -31.54
N SER A 7 43.37 33.65 -31.87
CA SER A 7 43.70 33.01 -33.14
C SER A 7 43.71 31.48 -32.93
N CYS A 8 43.33 30.75 -33.96
CA CYS A 8 43.33 29.30 -34.03
C CYS A 8 44.76 28.75 -34.19
N THR A 9 45.08 27.66 -33.52
CA THR A 9 46.09 26.70 -33.99
C THR A 9 45.51 25.29 -33.97
N PHE A 10 45.35 24.75 -35.17
CA PHE A 10 45.07 23.36 -35.49
C PHE A 10 46.21 22.44 -35.01
N GLY A 11 45.87 21.25 -34.53
CA GLY A 11 46.84 20.22 -34.14
C GLY A 11 46.22 18.86 -33.86
N ALA A 12 45.93 18.13 -34.94
CA ALA A 12 45.88 16.67 -35.10
C ALA A 12 45.53 15.74 -33.92
N ILE A 13 44.40 15.04 -34.10
CA ILE A 13 44.26 13.56 -34.13
C ILE A 13 45.22 12.77 -33.21
N SER A 14 44.64 12.15 -32.18
CA SER A 14 44.97 10.76 -31.90
C SER A 14 43.83 10.08 -31.13
N TYR A 15 43.22 9.12 -31.81
CA TYR A 15 42.17 8.23 -31.32
C TYR A 15 42.74 7.32 -30.23
N PHE A 16 42.73 7.76 -28.98
CA PHE A 16 43.02 6.88 -27.84
C PHE A 16 41.73 6.29 -27.27
N LEU A 17 41.42 5.12 -27.82
CA LEU A 17 40.75 3.97 -27.24
C LEU A 17 40.27 4.11 -25.78
N LEU A 18 38.96 3.92 -25.62
CA LEU A 18 38.25 3.53 -24.39
C LEU A 18 39.03 2.53 -23.52
N PRO A 19 39.16 2.76 -22.21
CA PRO A 19 39.13 1.68 -21.24
C PRO A 19 37.67 1.35 -20.87
N PRO A 20 37.28 0.06 -20.79
CA PRO A 20 35.93 -0.31 -20.39
C PRO A 20 35.75 -0.02 -18.89
N LYS A 21 35.05 1.07 -18.56
CA LYS A 21 34.46 1.21 -17.23
C LYS A 21 33.32 0.21 -17.16
N THR A 22 33.62 -0.98 -16.65
CA THR A 22 32.64 -1.95 -16.21
C THR A 22 31.58 -1.22 -15.38
N PRO A 23 30.28 -1.42 -15.64
CA PRO A 23 29.28 -0.97 -14.68
C PRO A 23 29.52 -1.83 -13.43
N ARG A 24 30.01 -1.21 -12.35
CA ARG A 24 29.74 -1.77 -11.02
C ARG A 24 28.22 -1.79 -10.92
N LEU A 25 27.63 -2.94 -11.23
CA LEU A 25 26.28 -3.27 -10.83
C LEU A 25 26.26 -3.02 -9.32
N ARG A 26 25.66 -1.90 -8.90
CA ARG A 26 25.33 -1.71 -7.50
C ARG A 26 24.45 -2.89 -7.18
N ARG A 27 24.99 -3.84 -6.40
CA ARG A 27 24.19 -4.88 -5.75
C ARG A 27 23.04 -4.14 -5.09
N ILE A 28 21.86 -4.30 -5.67
CA ILE A 28 20.61 -4.01 -4.98
C ILE A 28 20.65 -4.98 -3.80
N PRO A 29 20.73 -4.51 -2.53
CA PRO A 29 20.51 -5.42 -1.43
C PRO A 29 19.09 -5.93 -1.61
N ALA A 30 18.97 -7.25 -1.83
CA ALA A 30 17.68 -7.93 -1.89
C ALA A 30 16.88 -7.45 -0.69
N THR A 31 15.85 -6.65 -0.96
CA THR A 31 14.89 -6.24 0.06
C THR A 31 14.37 -7.51 0.70
N VAL A 32 14.73 -7.69 1.96
CA VAL A 32 14.24 -8.75 2.83
C VAL A 32 12.73 -8.79 2.66
N ILE A 33 12.21 -9.83 2.01
CA ILE A 33 10.77 -10.11 1.99
C ILE A 33 10.42 -10.40 3.43
N ARG A 34 9.96 -9.37 4.14
CA ARG A 34 9.53 -9.47 5.54
C ARG A 34 8.36 -10.45 5.51
N ALA A 35 8.56 -11.64 6.03
CA ALA A 35 7.51 -12.67 6.11
C ALA A 35 6.32 -12.04 6.84
N LYS A 36 5.26 -11.75 6.08
CA LYS A 36 4.02 -11.25 6.64
C LYS A 36 3.38 -12.44 7.35
N VAL A 37 2.97 -12.25 8.60
CA VAL A 37 2.20 -13.28 9.31
C VAL A 37 0.89 -13.43 8.54
N GLU A 38 0.73 -14.56 7.85
CA GLU A 38 -0.52 -14.84 7.16
C GLU A 38 -1.62 -15.01 8.22
N PRO A 39 -2.75 -14.31 8.08
CA PRO A 39 -3.87 -14.45 9.00
C PRO A 39 -4.42 -15.87 8.95
N SER A 40 -5.04 -16.31 10.05
CA SER A 40 -5.69 -17.63 10.07
C SER A 40 -6.78 -17.70 8.99
N GLU A 41 -6.85 -18.83 8.27
CA GLU A 41 -7.91 -19.09 7.28
C GLU A 41 -9.30 -18.89 7.89
N LYS A 42 -9.46 -19.24 9.17
CA LYS A 42 -10.70 -19.02 9.93
C LYS A 42 -11.05 -17.54 10.03
N SER A 43 -10.07 -16.68 10.31
CA SER A 43 -10.28 -15.24 10.46
C SER A 43 -10.55 -14.57 9.13
N VAL A 44 -9.88 -15.01 8.06
CA VAL A 44 -10.16 -14.56 6.68
C VAL A 44 -11.59 -14.90 6.30
N GLU A 45 -12.05 -16.12 6.56
CA GLU A 45 -13.41 -16.55 6.23
C GLU A 45 -14.47 -15.81 7.05
N ILE A 46 -14.22 -15.56 8.34
CA ILE A 46 -15.09 -14.72 9.18
C ILE A 46 -15.19 -13.31 8.58
N MET A 47 -14.07 -12.69 8.20
CA MET A 47 -14.08 -11.34 7.63
C MET A 47 -14.69 -11.28 6.23
N ARG A 48 -14.58 -12.35 5.43
CA ARG A 48 -15.28 -12.48 4.14
C ARG A 48 -16.79 -12.49 4.33
N LYS A 49 -17.31 -13.37 5.20
CA LYS A 49 -18.75 -13.46 5.51
C LYS A 49 -19.29 -12.14 6.08
N PHE A 50 -18.54 -11.52 6.99
CA PHE A 50 -18.87 -10.21 7.53
C PHE A 50 -19.00 -9.16 6.43
N SER A 51 -18.03 -9.10 5.51
CA SER A 51 -18.02 -8.11 4.43
C SER A 51 -19.22 -8.29 3.50
N GLU A 52 -19.55 -9.53 3.14
CA GLU A 52 -20.69 -9.83 2.27
C GLU A 52 -22.05 -9.54 2.94
N GLN A 53 -22.17 -9.85 4.22
CA GLN A 53 -23.38 -9.54 4.98
C GLN A 53 -23.54 -8.03 5.15
N TYR A 54 -22.45 -7.32 5.45
CA TYR A 54 -22.48 -5.87 5.63
C TYR A 54 -22.82 -5.18 4.31
N ALA A 55 -22.20 -5.57 3.19
CA ALA A 55 -22.51 -5.06 1.86
C ALA A 55 -24.00 -5.20 1.50
N ARG A 56 -24.59 -6.37 1.78
CA ARG A 56 -26.03 -6.61 1.61
C ARG A 56 -26.90 -5.72 2.50
N LYS A 57 -26.49 -5.53 3.76
CA LYS A 57 -27.23 -4.72 4.74
C LYS A 57 -27.17 -3.22 4.44
N SER A 58 -26.03 -2.70 4.01
CA SER A 58 -25.85 -1.28 3.69
C SER A 58 -26.22 -0.93 2.25
N GLY A 59 -26.53 -1.92 1.40
CA GLY A 59 -26.78 -1.70 -0.03
C GLY A 59 -25.54 -1.24 -0.80
N THR A 60 -24.35 -1.55 -0.29
CA THR A 60 -23.07 -1.16 -0.91
C THR A 60 -22.46 -2.32 -1.68
N TYR A 61 -21.64 -2.01 -2.67
CA TYR A 61 -21.03 -3.01 -3.55
C TYR A 61 -19.51 -3.07 -3.33
N PHE A 62 -18.92 -4.22 -3.64
CA PHE A 62 -17.47 -4.35 -3.67
C PHE A 62 -16.86 -3.67 -4.90
N CYS A 63 -15.56 -3.41 -4.83
CA CYS A 63 -14.81 -2.92 -5.98
C CYS A 63 -14.89 -3.93 -7.14
N VAL A 64 -14.85 -3.43 -8.37
CA VAL A 64 -14.79 -4.25 -9.59
C VAL A 64 -13.56 -5.17 -9.59
N ASP A 65 -12.46 -4.70 -9.00
CA ASP A 65 -11.27 -5.50 -8.78
C ASP A 65 -11.39 -6.31 -7.48
N LYS A 66 -11.45 -7.63 -7.64
CA LYS A 66 -11.51 -8.59 -6.53
C LYS A 66 -10.21 -8.66 -5.75
N GLY A 67 -9.07 -8.26 -6.35
CA GLY A 67 -7.79 -8.17 -5.68
C GLY A 67 -7.82 -7.17 -4.53
N VAL A 68 -8.40 -5.97 -4.76
CA VAL A 68 -8.56 -4.93 -3.73
C VAL A 68 -9.38 -5.46 -2.55
N THR A 69 -10.54 -6.06 -2.84
CA THR A 69 -11.42 -6.65 -1.82
C THR A 69 -10.69 -7.72 -1.00
N SER A 70 -9.90 -8.56 -1.67
CA SER A 70 -9.15 -9.65 -1.02
C SER A 70 -8.05 -9.12 -0.09
N VAL A 71 -7.30 -8.10 -0.52
CA VAL A 71 -6.23 -7.48 0.29
C VAL A 71 -6.82 -6.82 1.54
N VAL A 72 -7.96 -6.12 1.41
CA VAL A 72 -8.63 -5.48 2.54
C VAL A 72 -9.15 -6.52 3.53
N ILE A 73 -9.81 -7.59 3.06
CA ILE A 73 -10.30 -8.68 3.93
C ILE A 73 -9.14 -9.34 4.68
N LYS A 74 -8.02 -9.62 3.99
CA LYS A 74 -6.81 -10.18 4.63
C LYS A 74 -6.23 -9.24 5.69
N GLY A 75 -6.13 -7.95 5.40
CA GLY A 75 -5.63 -6.97 6.37
C GLY A 75 -6.54 -6.82 7.60
N LEU A 76 -7.86 -6.88 7.41
CA LEU A 76 -8.81 -6.89 8.53
C LEU A 76 -8.69 -8.16 9.38
N ALA A 77 -8.49 -9.31 8.75
CA ALA A 77 -8.28 -10.58 9.45
C ALA A 77 -6.97 -10.57 10.26
N GLU A 78 -5.89 -10.04 9.69
CA GLU A 78 -4.59 -9.91 10.38
C GLU A 78 -4.69 -9.00 11.61
N HIS A 79 -5.39 -7.86 11.51
CA HIS A 79 -5.63 -6.99 12.66
C HIS A 79 -6.55 -7.65 13.69
N LYS A 80 -7.53 -8.44 13.26
CA LYS A 80 -8.37 -9.22 14.17
C LYS A 80 -7.56 -10.25 14.96
N ASP A 81 -6.62 -10.93 14.32
CA ASP A 81 -5.77 -11.94 14.97
C ASP A 81 -4.73 -11.31 15.91
N SER A 82 -4.17 -10.16 15.54
CA SER A 82 -3.11 -9.50 16.31
C SER A 82 -3.61 -8.54 17.39
N LEU A 83 -4.69 -7.80 17.14
CA LEU A 83 -5.23 -6.76 18.04
C LEU A 83 -6.55 -7.18 18.71
N GLY A 84 -7.13 -8.32 18.30
CA GLY A 84 -8.46 -8.76 18.73
C GLY A 84 -9.63 -8.07 18.00
N ALA A 85 -9.37 -6.99 17.26
CA ALA A 85 -10.38 -6.20 16.55
C ALA A 85 -10.00 -5.93 15.09
N PRO A 86 -10.97 -5.90 14.15
CA PRO A 86 -10.71 -5.70 12.73
C PRO A 86 -10.45 -4.22 12.40
N LEU A 87 -9.30 -3.70 12.83
CA LEU A 87 -8.89 -2.31 12.60
C LEU A 87 -8.68 -2.05 11.10
N CYS A 88 -9.12 -0.88 10.59
CA CYS A 88 -9.04 -0.58 9.15
C CYS A 88 -7.59 -0.65 8.61
N PRO A 89 -7.28 -1.52 7.63
CA PRO A 89 -5.91 -1.74 7.15
C PRO A 89 -5.41 -0.66 6.19
N CYS A 90 -6.29 0.21 5.70
CA CYS A 90 -5.97 1.26 4.72
C CYS A 90 -5.49 2.58 5.36
N ARG A 91 -5.24 2.59 6.68
CA ARG A 91 -4.74 3.76 7.41
C ARG A 91 -3.43 3.44 8.13
N HIS A 92 -2.64 4.48 8.31
CA HIS A 92 -1.52 4.46 9.23
C HIS A 92 -1.99 4.89 10.63
N TYR A 93 -1.43 4.28 11.67
CA TYR A 93 -1.72 4.58 13.07
C TYR A 93 -0.40 4.62 13.82
N ASP A 94 -0.26 5.56 14.75
CA ASP A 94 0.91 5.65 15.64
C ASP A 94 0.86 4.52 16.68
N ASP A 95 -0.32 4.30 17.28
CA ASP A 95 -0.59 3.18 18.19
C ASP A 95 -1.84 2.39 17.76
N LYS A 96 -1.61 1.23 17.14
CA LYS A 96 -2.69 0.34 16.69
C LYS A 96 -3.51 -0.24 17.84
N ALA A 97 -2.90 -0.50 18.99
CA ALA A 97 -3.60 -1.13 20.11
C ALA A 97 -4.55 -0.14 20.79
N ALA A 98 -4.11 1.11 20.96
CA ALA A 98 -4.96 2.18 21.47
C ALA A 98 -6.17 2.43 20.56
N GLU A 99 -5.96 2.52 19.25
CA GLU A 99 -7.02 2.75 18.27
C GLU A 99 -8.00 1.58 18.16
N ALA A 100 -7.50 0.34 18.24
CA ALA A 100 -8.33 -0.85 18.30
C ALA A 100 -9.20 -0.87 19.57
N GLY A 101 -8.67 -0.39 20.70
CA GLY A 101 -9.41 -0.23 21.95
C GLY A 101 -10.47 0.87 21.90
N GLN A 102 -10.17 2.01 21.26
CA GLN A 102 -11.14 3.10 21.07
C GLN A 102 -12.28 2.71 20.11
N GLY A 103 -11.97 1.93 19.09
CA GLY A 103 -12.95 1.35 18.18
C GLY A 103 -13.55 2.28 17.14
N PHE A 104 -13.06 3.52 17.02
CA PHE A 104 -13.49 4.45 15.97
C PHE A 104 -13.22 3.89 14.57
N TRP A 105 -12.04 3.28 14.39
CA TRP A 105 -11.57 2.72 13.12
C TRP A 105 -11.76 1.20 12.99
N ASN A 106 -12.41 0.55 13.97
CA ASN A 106 -12.76 -0.86 13.87
C ASN A 106 -13.86 -1.05 12.82
N CYS A 107 -13.64 -1.98 11.90
CA CYS A 107 -14.56 -2.25 10.81
C CYS A 107 -15.89 -2.83 11.34
N PRO A 108 -17.06 -2.28 10.98
CA PRO A 108 -17.27 -1.15 10.06
C PRO A 108 -17.03 0.18 10.79
N CYS A 109 -16.11 1.02 10.29
CA CYS A 109 -15.66 2.24 10.99
C CYS A 109 -16.77 3.30 11.11
N VAL A 110 -16.60 4.27 12.02
CA VAL A 110 -17.57 5.35 12.26
C VAL A 110 -18.04 6.02 10.95
N PRO A 111 -17.15 6.46 10.02
CA PRO A 111 -17.59 7.05 8.76
C PRO A 111 -18.46 6.13 7.90
N MET A 112 -18.17 4.83 7.89
CA MET A 112 -18.96 3.84 7.16
C MET A 112 -20.38 3.76 7.72
N ARG A 113 -20.50 3.71 9.05
CA ARG A 113 -21.79 3.58 9.73
C ARG A 113 -22.67 4.81 9.58
N GLU A 114 -22.08 6.00 9.66
CA GLU A 114 -22.85 7.24 9.71
C GLU A 114 -23.23 7.78 8.32
N ARG A 115 -22.41 7.51 7.29
CA ARG A 115 -22.52 8.19 6.00
C ARG A 115 -22.88 7.28 4.83
N PHE A 116 -22.63 5.98 4.94
CA PHE A 116 -22.83 5.02 3.84
C PHE A 116 -23.89 3.95 4.12
N ILE A 117 -24.41 3.86 5.35
CA ILE A 117 -25.62 3.08 5.59
C ILE A 117 -26.76 3.87 4.94
N ALA A 118 -27.22 3.40 3.77
CA ALA A 118 -28.51 3.83 3.23
C ALA A 118 -29.51 3.70 4.36
N ARG A 119 -30.13 4.81 4.79
CA ARG A 119 -31.10 4.85 5.90
C ARG A 119 -32.05 3.68 5.71
N MET A 120 -31.87 2.61 6.49
CA MET A 120 -32.70 1.41 6.39
C MET A 120 -34.14 1.88 6.61
N PRO A 121 -35.11 1.55 5.73
CA PRO A 121 -36.50 1.83 6.04
C PRO A 121 -36.82 1.10 7.35
N SER A 122 -37.20 1.88 8.36
CA SER A 122 -37.68 1.42 9.66
C SER A 122 -38.90 0.52 9.52
#